data_AF-A0A6G0WZS3-F1
#
_entry.id   AF-A0A6G0WZS3-F1
#
_cell.length_a   1.000
_cell.length_b   1.000
_cell.length_c   1.000
_cell.angle_alpha   90.00
_cell.angle_beta   90.00
_cell.angle_gamma   90.00
#
_symmetry.space_group_name_H-M   'P 1'
#
loop_
_entity.id
_entity.type
_entity.pdbx_description
1 polymer ?
#
loop_
_entity_poly.entity_id
_entity_poly.type
_entity_poly.pdbx_seq_one_letter_code
_entity_poly.pdbx_strand_id
1 'polypeptide(L)'
;MPFPPRAVLDAIMLPPAEAAKMNPSILGGAVLRKESTSLWVEHVIRKTLWLYQQADFVNVKSWRVEPDGTILVVSVPGSAQDCPLHVKPTATTVLQGWILEPLSAAPNSTQVTMVMQVDLERIHIGPRSSWNQIVLLCYMQDVGHIQMHLEKTFDADYYAKIGPVVSLDELKSLPLEAKDAHDPTSTRDPKVYLVCQQIEPLFCLLIHKNTNRNALVVKLNIDEEAQQVNGEQPLLGEWIMFEKAKNPRQPMSVIERNTTYQWKTKMLGQGVYAVEFGILKGRSFQLRLQAGYFLHGTVNGKPNTMVKRFYLTFAPSVMGLGQLTKVDVVGETETESVFVR
;
A
#
# COMPACT_ATOMS: atom_id res chain seq x y z
N MET A 1 -3.26 23.00 -5.04
CA MET A 1 -2.07 22.46 -5.74
C MET A 1 -2.45 22.07 -7.16
N PRO A 2 -1.59 22.33 -8.16
CA PRO A 2 -1.86 22.02 -9.57
C PRO A 2 -1.57 20.55 -9.92
N PHE A 3 -1.97 19.64 -9.05
CA PHE A 3 -1.78 18.19 -9.20
C PHE A 3 -3.08 17.45 -8.84
N PRO A 4 -3.35 16.27 -9.43
CA PRO A 4 -4.52 15.46 -9.10
C PRO A 4 -4.44 14.91 -7.66
N PRO A 5 -5.57 14.62 -6.98
CA PRO A 5 -5.57 14.24 -5.57
C PRO A 5 -4.72 13.00 -5.27
N ARG A 6 -4.70 12.05 -6.20
CA ARG A 6 -3.89 10.83 -6.09
C ARG A 6 -2.39 11.11 -6.02
N ALA A 7 -1.88 12.05 -6.80
CA ALA A 7 -0.46 12.38 -6.77
C ALA A 7 -0.07 13.02 -5.43
N VAL A 8 -0.94 13.88 -4.90
CA VAL A 8 -0.76 14.47 -3.58
C VAL A 8 -0.83 13.41 -2.49
N LEU A 9 -1.79 12.47 -2.58
CA LEU A 9 -1.88 11.33 -1.66
C LEU A 9 -0.57 10.52 -1.68
N ASP A 10 -0.11 10.07 -2.85
CA ASP A 10 1.10 9.25 -2.97
C ASP A 10 2.31 9.92 -2.28
N ALA A 11 2.46 11.24 -2.40
CA ALA A 11 3.51 12.01 -1.73
C ALA A 11 3.33 12.06 -0.20
N ILE A 12 2.11 12.20 0.31
CA ILE A 12 1.81 12.18 1.77
C ILE A 12 2.01 10.76 2.34
N MET A 13 1.77 9.73 1.54
CA MET A 13 1.86 8.31 1.95
C MET A 13 3.28 7.75 1.88
N LEU A 14 4.29 8.55 1.49
CA LEU A 14 5.68 8.12 1.52
C LEU A 14 6.09 7.66 2.93
N PRO A 15 6.85 6.55 3.05
CA PRO A 15 7.41 6.14 4.32
C PRO A 15 8.26 7.26 4.95
N PRO A 16 8.37 7.36 6.29
CA PRO A 16 9.05 8.47 6.95
C PRO A 16 10.50 8.68 6.47
N ALA A 17 11.24 7.61 6.21
CA ALA A 17 12.60 7.66 5.68
C ALA A 17 12.68 8.25 4.26
N GLU A 18 11.67 8.01 3.42
CA GLU A 18 11.58 8.58 2.06
C GLU A 18 11.07 10.03 2.13
N ALA A 19 10.09 10.31 2.98
CA ALA A 19 9.58 11.66 3.22
C ALA A 19 10.68 12.61 3.72
N ALA A 20 11.63 12.12 4.53
CA ALA A 20 12.80 12.89 4.99
C ALA A 20 13.70 13.39 3.83
N LYS A 21 13.71 12.71 2.68
CA LYS A 21 14.51 13.15 1.51
C LYS A 21 13.94 14.38 0.82
N MET A 22 12.64 14.64 0.99
CA MET A 22 11.95 15.78 0.36
C MET A 22 11.54 16.87 1.36
N ASN A 23 11.43 16.53 2.64
CA ASN A 23 10.97 17.44 3.67
C ASN A 23 12.00 17.58 4.80
N PRO A 24 12.70 18.72 4.90
CA PRO A 24 13.75 18.94 5.91
C PRO A 24 13.21 19.03 7.36
N SER A 25 11.90 19.11 7.56
CA SER A 25 11.29 19.03 8.90
C SER A 25 11.21 17.59 9.41
N ILE A 26 11.34 16.59 8.53
CA ILE A 26 11.33 15.17 8.86
C ILE A 26 12.77 14.67 8.84
N LEU A 27 13.24 14.14 9.96
CA LEU A 27 14.60 13.63 10.11
C LEU A 27 14.71 12.14 9.77
N GLY A 28 13.60 11.42 9.84
CA GLY A 28 13.53 9.99 9.51
C GLY A 28 12.40 9.29 10.23
N GLY A 29 12.57 7.98 10.43
CA GLY A 29 11.58 7.09 11.03
C GLY A 29 11.34 5.86 10.17
N ALA A 30 10.31 5.09 10.50
CA ALA A 30 9.96 3.86 9.79
C ALA A 30 8.47 3.53 9.94
N VAL A 31 7.95 2.74 9.00
CA VAL A 31 6.68 2.03 9.20
C VAL A 31 6.95 0.88 10.17
N LEU A 32 6.28 0.89 11.32
CA LEU A 32 6.47 -0.09 12.38
C LEU A 32 5.65 -1.36 12.10
N ARG A 33 4.41 -1.17 11.65
CA ARG A 33 3.45 -2.25 11.41
C ARG A 33 2.46 -1.79 10.36
N LYS A 34 2.20 -2.58 9.33
CA LYS A 34 1.20 -2.25 8.30
C LYS A 34 0.00 -3.19 8.42
N GLU A 35 -1.17 -2.66 8.79
CA GLU A 35 -2.39 -3.48 8.88
C GLU A 35 -3.05 -3.63 7.52
N SER A 36 -3.01 -2.57 6.71
CA SER A 36 -3.48 -2.59 5.34
C SER A 36 -2.76 -1.53 4.52
N THR A 37 -3.18 -1.38 3.28
CA THR A 37 -2.67 -0.36 2.35
C THR A 37 -3.17 1.04 2.70
N SER A 38 -4.21 1.11 3.54
CA SER A 38 -4.83 2.32 4.03
C SER A 38 -4.80 2.49 5.54
N LEU A 39 -4.11 1.61 6.28
CA LEU A 39 -3.98 1.68 7.74
C LEU A 39 -2.63 1.09 8.20
N TRP A 40 -1.85 1.87 8.92
CA TRP A 40 -0.58 1.41 9.48
C TRP A 40 -0.15 2.23 10.70
N VAL A 41 0.85 1.71 11.41
CA VAL A 41 1.58 2.37 12.47
C VAL A 41 2.92 2.81 11.93
N GLU A 42 3.26 4.07 12.14
CA GLU A 42 4.57 4.65 11.78
C GLU A 42 5.22 5.35 12.97
N HIS A 43 6.54 5.30 13.02
CA HIS A 43 7.38 6.14 13.84
C HIS A 43 7.96 7.25 12.96
N VAL A 44 7.80 8.49 13.38
CA VAL A 44 8.28 9.68 12.65
C VAL A 44 9.11 10.53 13.59
N ILE A 45 10.30 10.92 13.12
CA ILE A 45 11.18 11.83 13.82
C ILE A 45 11.13 13.19 13.13
N ARG A 46 10.79 14.24 13.87
CA ARG A 46 10.71 15.61 13.35
C ARG A 46 11.69 16.55 14.01
N LYS A 47 12.17 17.49 13.21
CA LYS A 47 13.01 18.59 13.66
C LYS A 47 12.15 19.63 14.37
N THR A 48 12.57 20.07 15.54
CA THR A 48 11.97 21.20 16.26
C THR A 48 12.82 22.46 16.06
N LEU A 49 12.80 23.41 17.00
CA LEU A 49 13.71 24.57 16.91
C LEU A 49 15.12 24.15 17.33
N TRP A 50 16.12 24.88 16.82
CA TRP A 50 17.55 24.56 16.97
C TRP A 50 18.07 24.37 18.41
N LEU A 51 17.36 24.88 19.41
CA LEU A 51 17.70 24.74 20.84
C LEU A 51 17.06 23.52 21.52
N TYR A 52 16.16 22.82 20.84
CA TYR A 52 15.35 21.76 21.41
C TYR A 52 15.71 20.40 20.81
N GLN A 53 15.43 19.36 21.59
CA GLN A 53 15.51 17.99 21.10
C GLN A 53 14.50 17.76 19.96
N GLN A 54 14.82 16.83 19.07
CA GLN A 54 13.88 16.35 18.06
C GLN A 54 12.63 15.75 18.72
N ALA A 55 11.52 15.78 17.98
CA ALA A 55 10.24 15.22 18.40
C ALA A 55 10.03 13.85 17.75
N ASP A 56 9.85 12.83 18.58
CA ASP A 56 9.59 11.45 18.17
C ASP A 56 8.10 11.16 18.36
N PHE A 57 7.44 10.74 17.28
CA PHE A 57 6.02 10.43 17.23
C PHE A 57 5.80 8.98 16.83
N VAL A 58 4.88 8.30 17.50
CA VAL A 58 4.32 7.04 17.01
C VAL A 58 2.86 7.27 16.71
N ASN A 59 2.47 7.08 15.45
CA ASN A 59 1.15 7.42 14.94
C ASN A 59 0.51 6.19 14.28
N VAL A 60 -0.79 6.04 14.48
CA VAL A 60 -1.64 5.25 13.60
C VAL A 60 -2.10 6.18 12.49
N LYS A 61 -1.76 5.85 11.24
CA LYS A 61 -2.08 6.62 10.04
C LYS A 61 -3.01 5.83 9.15
N SER A 62 -4.03 6.50 8.65
CA SER A 62 -5.03 5.91 7.77
C SER A 62 -5.49 6.85 6.69
N TRP A 63 -6.08 6.32 5.62
CA TRP A 63 -6.73 7.14 4.60
C TRP A 63 -8.00 6.47 4.04
N ARG A 64 -8.92 7.29 3.52
CA ARG A 64 -10.13 6.84 2.83
C ARG A 64 -10.54 7.82 1.73
N VAL A 65 -11.40 7.37 0.82
CA VAL A 65 -12.02 8.22 -0.22
C VAL A 65 -13.51 8.29 0.02
N GLU A 66 -14.04 9.51 0.00
CA GLU A 66 -15.46 9.81 0.05
C GLU A 66 -16.13 9.65 -1.33
N PRO A 67 -17.47 9.53 -1.42
CA PRO A 67 -18.17 9.37 -2.69
C PRO A 67 -18.01 10.51 -3.70
N ASP A 68 -17.61 11.70 -3.24
CA ASP A 68 -17.34 12.87 -4.08
C ASP A 68 -15.89 12.91 -4.62
N GLY A 69 -15.08 11.90 -4.31
CA GLY A 69 -13.67 11.82 -4.67
C GLY A 69 -12.73 12.54 -3.70
N THR A 70 -13.25 13.13 -2.62
CA THR A 70 -12.43 13.73 -1.56
C THR A 70 -11.65 12.64 -0.83
N ILE A 71 -10.34 12.84 -0.68
CA ILE A 71 -9.48 11.90 0.05
C ILE A 71 -9.17 12.48 1.43
N LEU A 72 -9.48 11.70 2.46
CA LEU A 72 -9.16 12.02 3.85
C LEU A 72 -7.98 11.17 4.30
N VAL A 73 -6.96 11.81 4.86
CA VAL A 73 -5.85 11.15 5.54
C VAL A 73 -5.89 11.59 6.99
N VAL A 74 -5.79 10.64 7.92
CA VAL A 74 -5.82 10.92 9.35
C VAL A 74 -4.70 10.16 10.05
N SER A 75 -3.90 10.87 10.83
CA SER A 75 -2.95 10.32 11.78
C SER A 75 -3.35 10.70 13.20
N VAL A 76 -3.36 9.72 14.09
CA VAL A 76 -3.66 9.86 15.53
C VAL A 76 -2.56 9.17 16.34
N PRO A 77 -2.48 9.38 17.67
CA PRO A 77 -1.47 8.72 18.49
C PRO A 77 -1.60 7.20 18.41
N GLY A 78 -0.48 6.50 18.27
CA GLY A 78 -0.44 5.06 18.48
C GLY A 78 -0.63 4.72 19.96
N SER A 79 -1.12 3.52 20.24
CA SER A 79 -1.23 3.01 21.60
C SER A 79 0.14 2.63 22.16
N ALA A 80 0.22 2.37 23.47
CA ALA A 80 1.45 1.88 24.09
C ALA A 80 1.92 0.54 23.50
N GLN A 81 1.00 -0.28 22.97
CA GLN A 81 1.32 -1.57 22.33
C GLN A 81 1.91 -1.39 20.93
N ASP A 82 1.64 -0.26 20.29
CA ASP A 82 2.17 0.08 18.96
C ASP A 82 3.61 0.60 19.01
N CYS A 83 4.12 0.94 20.21
CA CYS A 83 5.46 1.45 20.41
C CYS A 83 6.46 0.31 20.65
N PRO A 84 7.45 0.10 19.77
CA PRO A 84 8.54 -0.84 20.03
C PRO A 84 9.29 -0.47 21.31
N LEU A 85 9.82 -1.45 22.04
CA LEU A 85 10.54 -1.22 23.31
C LEU A 85 11.72 -0.24 23.22
N HIS A 86 12.32 -0.11 22.04
CA HIS A 86 13.45 0.79 21.78
C HIS A 86 13.03 2.21 21.35
N VAL A 87 11.75 2.41 20.99
CA VAL A 87 11.20 3.72 20.62
C VAL A 87 10.52 4.32 21.84
N LYS A 88 10.92 5.55 22.20
CA LYS A 88 10.30 6.32 23.28
C LYS A 88 9.78 7.63 22.69
N PRO A 89 8.48 7.73 22.34
CA PRO A 89 7.90 8.96 21.84
C PRO A 89 8.17 10.11 22.80
N THR A 90 8.56 11.26 22.26
CA THR A 90 8.80 12.50 23.02
C THR A 90 7.70 13.53 22.82
N ALA A 91 6.81 13.27 21.87
CA ALA A 91 5.66 14.09 21.53
C ALA A 91 4.50 13.21 21.01
N THR A 92 3.30 13.76 21.04
CA THR A 92 2.05 13.07 20.73
C THR A 92 1.31 13.81 19.63
N THR A 93 1.01 13.15 18.51
CA THR A 93 0.17 13.71 17.44
C THR A 93 -1.29 13.56 17.83
N VAL A 94 -1.87 14.50 18.57
CA VAL A 94 -3.29 14.45 18.97
C VAL A 94 -4.19 14.24 17.75
N LEU A 95 -3.91 14.98 16.66
CA LEU A 95 -4.53 14.80 15.37
C LEU A 95 -3.63 15.40 14.28
N GLN A 96 -3.43 14.69 13.19
CA GLN A 96 -2.99 15.28 11.93
C GLN A 96 -3.91 14.80 10.82
N GLY A 97 -4.58 15.74 10.15
CA GLY A 97 -5.53 15.47 9.08
C GLY A 97 -5.08 16.12 7.77
N TRP A 98 -5.33 15.44 6.67
CA TRP A 98 -5.26 16.00 5.32
C TRP A 98 -6.59 15.78 4.63
N ILE A 99 -7.09 16.82 3.98
CA ILE A 99 -8.30 16.79 3.15
C ILE A 99 -7.87 17.19 1.74
N LEU A 100 -8.05 16.28 0.78
CA LEU A 100 -7.67 16.45 -0.62
C LEU A 100 -8.95 16.49 -1.45
N GLU A 101 -9.40 17.69 -1.79
CA GLU A 101 -10.66 17.91 -2.52
C GLU A 101 -10.33 18.12 -4.01
N PRO A 102 -10.89 17.30 -4.93
CA PRO A 102 -10.76 17.55 -6.36
C PRO A 102 -11.47 18.86 -6.74
N LEU A 103 -10.79 19.73 -7.49
CA LEU A 103 -11.39 20.98 -7.94
C LEU A 103 -12.26 20.77 -9.19
N SER A 104 -13.56 21.00 -9.08
CA SER A 104 -14.50 20.81 -10.21
C SER A 104 -14.14 21.65 -11.45
N ALA A 105 -13.57 22.84 -11.25
CA ALA A 105 -13.15 23.72 -12.35
C ALA A 105 -11.79 23.33 -12.97
N ALA A 106 -11.00 22.49 -12.29
CA ALA A 106 -9.66 22.10 -12.71
C ALA A 106 -9.40 20.64 -12.27
N PRO A 107 -9.80 19.64 -13.08
CA PRO A 107 -9.82 18.23 -12.67
C PRO A 107 -8.44 17.63 -12.34
N ASN A 108 -7.35 18.27 -12.79
CA ASN A 108 -5.97 17.91 -12.45
C ASN A 108 -5.40 18.77 -11.33
N SER A 109 -6.25 19.36 -10.50
CA SER A 109 -5.87 20.20 -9.38
C SER A 109 -6.66 19.84 -8.13
N THR A 110 -6.01 20.04 -6.99
CA THR A 110 -6.50 19.59 -5.69
C THR A 110 -6.45 20.75 -4.71
N GLN A 111 -7.53 21.00 -4.00
CA GLN A 111 -7.50 21.81 -2.79
C GLN A 111 -7.00 20.94 -1.64
N VAL A 112 -5.93 21.39 -0.98
CA VAL A 112 -5.25 20.65 0.08
C VAL A 112 -5.42 21.42 1.37
N THR A 113 -6.13 20.81 2.33
CA THR A 113 -6.27 21.35 3.68
C THR A 113 -5.51 20.44 4.64
N MET A 114 -4.62 21.03 5.44
CA MET A 114 -3.89 20.33 6.50
C MET A 114 -4.37 20.84 7.85
N VAL A 115 -4.68 19.92 8.76
CA VAL A 115 -5.06 20.21 10.15
C VAL A 115 -4.08 19.49 11.05
N MET A 116 -3.54 20.15 12.07
CA MET A 116 -2.65 19.51 13.03
C MET A 116 -2.88 20.03 14.44
N GLN A 117 -2.89 19.09 15.37
CA GLN A 117 -2.81 19.31 16.79
C GLN A 117 -1.78 18.34 17.34
N VAL A 118 -0.77 18.89 18.01
CA VAL A 118 0.34 18.12 18.57
C VAL A 118 0.53 18.55 20.02
N ASP A 119 0.77 17.57 20.89
CA ASP A 119 1.33 17.78 22.21
C ASP A 119 2.83 17.53 22.18
N LEU A 120 3.61 18.54 22.56
CA LEU A 120 5.07 18.48 22.61
C LEU A 120 5.58 18.19 24.03
N GLU A 121 4.77 17.52 24.87
CA GLU A 121 4.97 17.11 26.28
C GLU A 121 6.37 17.35 26.89
N ARG A 122 7.44 16.81 26.29
CA ARG A 122 8.82 16.84 26.84
C ARG A 122 9.70 17.98 26.33
N ILE A 123 9.24 18.73 25.34
CA ILE A 123 9.87 19.88 24.70
C ILE A 123 9.14 21.18 25.13
N HIS A 124 8.28 21.08 26.14
CA HIS A 124 7.39 22.13 26.60
C HIS A 124 8.11 23.41 27.04
N ILE A 125 7.67 24.53 26.46
CA ILE A 125 7.94 25.90 26.92
C ILE A 125 6.65 26.51 27.53
N GLY A 126 5.67 25.66 27.86
CA GLY A 126 4.36 26.03 28.41
C GLY A 126 3.23 26.12 27.36
N PRO A 127 1.96 26.10 27.81
CA PRO A 127 0.79 26.21 26.94
C PRO A 127 0.75 27.58 26.24
N ARG A 128 0.41 27.59 24.94
CA ARG A 128 0.37 28.80 24.07
C ARG A 128 1.70 29.54 23.86
N SER A 129 2.84 28.90 24.14
CA SER A 129 4.15 29.47 23.82
C SER A 129 4.26 29.80 22.31
N SER A 130 4.75 31.00 21.98
CA SER A 130 5.03 31.40 20.59
C SER A 130 6.02 30.46 19.91
N TRP A 131 6.91 29.83 20.67
CA TRP A 131 7.84 28.83 20.16
C TRP A 131 7.13 27.55 19.69
N ASN A 132 6.12 27.08 20.43
CA ASN A 132 5.31 25.94 20.00
C ASN A 132 4.55 26.29 18.71
N GLN A 133 4.05 27.53 18.59
CA GLN A 133 3.40 27.99 17.36
C GLN A 133 4.38 28.01 16.18
N ILE A 134 5.62 28.45 16.36
CA ILE A 134 6.65 28.42 15.32
C ILE A 134 6.95 26.98 14.89
N VAL A 135 7.09 26.03 15.83
CA VAL A 135 7.29 24.61 15.51
C VAL A 135 6.14 24.08 14.65
N LEU A 136 4.90 24.37 15.05
CA LEU A 136 3.71 23.96 14.29
C LEU A 136 3.68 24.60 12.90
N LEU A 137 4.06 25.88 12.77
CA LEU A 137 4.17 26.54 11.46
C LEU A 137 5.23 25.89 10.58
N CYS A 138 6.37 25.47 11.13
CA CYS A 138 7.37 24.68 10.41
C CYS A 138 6.81 23.34 9.94
N TYR A 139 5.99 22.66 10.76
CA TYR A 139 5.31 21.44 10.36
C TYR A 139 4.24 21.68 9.28
N MET A 140 3.57 22.83 9.29
CA MET A 140 2.61 23.19 8.23
C MET A 140 3.25 23.43 6.87
N GLN A 141 4.57 23.68 6.83
CA GLN A 141 5.31 23.79 5.56
C GLN A 141 5.38 22.47 4.78
N ASP A 142 4.97 21.34 5.38
CA ASP A 142 4.83 20.05 4.69
C ASP A 142 4.05 20.19 3.36
N VAL A 143 2.98 21.00 3.35
CA VAL A 143 2.19 21.30 2.15
C VAL A 143 3.08 21.87 1.03
N GLY A 144 3.94 22.82 1.37
CA GLY A 144 4.89 23.41 0.42
C GLY A 144 5.96 22.42 -0.05
N HIS A 145 6.48 21.59 0.85
CA HIS A 145 7.46 20.55 0.49
C HIS A 145 6.87 19.49 -0.43
N ILE A 146 5.60 19.09 -0.22
CA ILE A 146 4.88 18.19 -1.11
C ILE A 146 4.73 18.81 -2.50
N GLN A 147 4.32 20.08 -2.59
CA GLN A 147 4.22 20.76 -3.86
C GLN A 147 5.57 20.79 -4.59
N MET A 148 6.66 21.21 -3.92
CA MET A 148 8.00 21.26 -4.51
C MET A 148 8.51 19.88 -4.95
N HIS A 149 8.14 18.83 -4.23
CA HIS A 149 8.49 17.46 -4.62
C HIS A 149 7.77 17.09 -5.91
N LEU A 150 6.45 17.29 -5.97
CA LEU A 150 5.64 16.96 -7.14
C LEU A 150 6.03 17.79 -8.36
N GLU A 151 6.41 19.06 -8.21
CA GLU A 151 6.96 19.87 -9.31
C GLU A 151 8.19 19.24 -9.99
N LYS A 152 8.92 18.38 -9.27
CA LYS A 152 10.11 17.68 -9.80
C LYS A 152 9.84 16.26 -10.25
N THR A 153 8.89 15.56 -9.61
CA THR A 153 8.69 14.12 -9.77
C THR A 153 7.38 13.74 -10.45
N PHE A 154 6.46 14.69 -10.63
CA PHE A 154 5.15 14.42 -11.20
C PHE A 154 5.26 13.94 -12.65
N ASP A 155 4.61 12.81 -12.90
CA ASP A 155 4.55 12.15 -14.19
C ASP A 155 3.08 12.11 -14.64
N ALA A 156 2.73 13.06 -15.50
CA ALA A 156 1.36 13.25 -15.96
C ALA A 156 0.81 12.00 -16.68
N ASP A 157 1.63 11.35 -17.50
CA ASP A 157 1.21 10.17 -18.27
C ASP A 157 0.91 8.99 -17.35
N TYR A 158 1.74 8.78 -16.33
CA TYR A 158 1.49 7.77 -15.31
C TYR A 158 0.19 8.01 -14.56
N TYR A 159 -0.02 9.24 -14.05
CA TYR A 159 -1.22 9.56 -13.27
C TYR A 159 -2.50 9.52 -14.13
N ALA A 160 -2.42 9.93 -15.39
CA ALA A 160 -3.51 9.79 -16.35
C ALA A 160 -3.85 8.31 -16.59
N LYS A 161 -2.84 7.44 -16.69
CA LYS A 161 -3.03 6.01 -16.93
C LYS A 161 -3.67 5.28 -15.76
N ILE A 162 -3.22 5.55 -14.54
CA ILE A 162 -3.75 4.87 -13.34
C ILE A 162 -5.09 5.44 -12.87
N GLY A 163 -5.39 6.70 -13.23
CA GLY A 163 -6.63 7.39 -12.88
C GLY A 163 -6.73 7.78 -11.39
N PRO A 164 -7.90 8.28 -10.95
CA PRO A 164 -8.11 8.69 -9.56
C PRO A 164 -8.07 7.50 -8.58
N VAL A 165 -7.96 7.80 -7.29
CA VAL A 165 -8.21 6.81 -6.24
C VAL A 165 -9.71 6.54 -6.21
N VAL A 166 -10.09 5.26 -6.13
CA VAL A 166 -11.49 4.85 -6.25
C VAL A 166 -12.03 4.55 -4.85
N SER A 167 -13.21 5.10 -4.52
CA SER A 167 -13.91 4.74 -3.28
C SER A 167 -14.45 3.31 -3.35
N LEU A 168 -14.79 2.72 -2.20
CA LEU A 168 -15.34 1.36 -2.15
C LEU A 168 -16.69 1.25 -2.89
N ASP A 169 -17.45 2.35 -2.96
CA ASP A 169 -18.74 2.41 -3.61
C ASP A 169 -18.63 2.59 -5.13
N GLU A 170 -17.72 3.46 -5.58
CA GLU A 170 -17.43 3.66 -7.00
C GLU A 170 -16.64 2.50 -7.63
N LEU A 171 -16.00 1.67 -6.81
CA LEU A 171 -15.33 0.47 -7.28
C LEU A 171 -16.26 -0.43 -8.10
N LYS A 172 -17.55 -0.46 -7.74
CA LYS A 172 -18.56 -1.29 -8.41
C LYS A 172 -18.81 -0.85 -9.87
N SER A 173 -18.49 0.38 -10.22
CA SER A 173 -18.69 0.92 -11.56
C SER A 173 -17.40 1.03 -12.37
N LEU A 174 -16.25 0.58 -11.88
CA LEU A 174 -14.96 0.69 -12.56
C LEU A 174 -14.76 -0.44 -13.60
N PRO A 175 -14.87 -0.20 -14.92
CA PRO A 175 -14.43 -1.15 -15.92
C PRO A 175 -12.89 -1.11 -16.05
N LEU A 176 -12.25 -2.27 -16.04
CA LEU A 176 -10.82 -2.41 -16.33
C LEU A 176 -10.61 -3.04 -17.71
N GLU A 177 -9.60 -2.55 -18.41
CA GLU A 177 -9.18 -3.07 -19.71
C GLU A 177 -7.95 -3.99 -19.58
N ALA A 178 -7.67 -4.79 -20.61
CA ALA A 178 -6.50 -5.67 -20.61
C ALA A 178 -5.18 -4.89 -20.45
N LYS A 179 -5.10 -3.67 -21.01
CA LYS A 179 -3.95 -2.76 -20.89
C LYS A 179 -3.72 -2.26 -19.46
N ASP A 180 -4.75 -2.29 -18.61
CA ASP A 180 -4.67 -1.86 -17.21
C ASP A 180 -4.02 -2.92 -16.33
N ALA A 181 -3.90 -4.16 -16.83
CA ALA A 181 -3.37 -5.30 -16.09
C ALA A 181 -1.86 -5.42 -16.23
N HIS A 182 -1.31 -5.15 -17.41
CA HIS A 182 0.11 -5.26 -17.66
C HIS A 182 0.59 -4.15 -18.59
N ASP A 183 1.67 -3.51 -18.20
CA ASP A 183 2.44 -2.62 -19.04
C ASP A 183 3.87 -3.14 -19.12
N PRO A 184 4.29 -3.75 -20.23
CA PRO A 184 5.64 -4.28 -20.36
C PRO A 184 6.71 -3.17 -20.44
N THR A 185 6.31 -1.91 -20.67
CA THR A 185 7.22 -0.78 -20.82
C THR A 185 7.45 -0.01 -19.52
N SER A 186 6.63 -0.27 -18.49
CA SER A 186 6.68 0.46 -17.22
C SER A 186 7.24 -0.42 -16.11
N THR A 187 8.12 0.17 -15.31
CA THR A 187 8.60 -0.41 -14.05
C THR A 187 7.62 -0.19 -12.89
N ARG A 188 6.59 0.63 -13.09
CA ARG A 188 5.58 0.95 -12.07
C ARG A 188 4.45 -0.06 -12.06
N ASP A 189 3.76 -0.12 -10.93
CA ASP A 189 2.64 -1.03 -10.77
C ASP A 189 1.47 -0.64 -11.69
N PRO A 190 0.80 -1.63 -12.30
CA PRO A 190 -0.32 -1.39 -13.20
C PRO A 190 -1.58 -0.97 -12.43
N LYS A 191 -2.53 -0.35 -13.13
CA LYS A 191 -3.79 0.12 -12.53
C LYS A 191 -4.55 -0.99 -11.80
N VAL A 192 -4.65 -2.19 -12.37
CA VAL A 192 -5.33 -3.34 -11.73
C VAL A 192 -4.72 -3.66 -10.37
N TYR A 193 -3.38 -3.64 -10.25
CA TYR A 193 -2.71 -3.91 -8.98
C TYR A 193 -3.05 -2.87 -7.93
N LEU A 194 -2.95 -1.60 -8.30
CA LEU A 194 -3.24 -0.49 -7.38
C LEU A 194 -4.69 -0.54 -6.91
N VAL A 195 -5.64 -0.80 -7.82
CA VAL A 195 -7.06 -0.95 -7.46
C VAL A 195 -7.28 -2.15 -6.54
N CYS A 196 -6.75 -3.33 -6.87
CA CYS A 196 -6.87 -4.52 -6.01
C CYS A 196 -6.29 -4.30 -4.61
N GLN A 197 -5.17 -3.57 -4.54
CA GLN A 197 -4.52 -3.22 -3.28
C GLN A 197 -5.35 -2.23 -2.45
N GLN A 198 -6.09 -1.32 -3.08
CA GLN A 198 -6.96 -0.35 -2.39
C GLN A 198 -8.21 -1.02 -1.77
N ILE A 199 -8.73 -2.06 -2.42
CA ILE A 199 -10.05 -2.62 -2.12
C ILE A 199 -10.00 -3.86 -1.23
N GLU A 200 -8.80 -4.42 -1.06
CA GLU A 200 -8.56 -5.58 -0.23
C GLU A 200 -7.62 -5.19 0.93
N PRO A 201 -8.16 -4.93 2.12
CA PRO A 201 -7.34 -4.57 3.28
C PRO A 201 -6.31 -5.64 3.64
N LEU A 202 -6.65 -6.92 3.43
CA LEU A 202 -5.80 -8.07 3.77
C LEU A 202 -4.95 -8.55 2.58
N PHE A 203 -4.69 -7.68 1.62
CA PHE A 203 -4.02 -8.00 0.37
C PHE A 203 -2.58 -8.50 0.60
N CYS A 204 -2.25 -9.66 0.04
CA CYS A 204 -0.90 -10.22 0.09
C CYS A 204 -0.22 -10.31 -1.28
N LEU A 205 -0.96 -10.73 -2.31
CA LEU A 205 -0.42 -11.01 -3.63
C LEU A 205 -1.51 -10.88 -4.69
N LEU A 206 -1.18 -10.29 -5.85
CA LEU A 206 -2.03 -10.34 -7.03
C LEU A 206 -1.55 -11.42 -8.00
N ILE A 207 -2.46 -12.24 -8.50
CA ILE A 207 -2.21 -13.12 -9.63
C ILE A 207 -3.14 -12.72 -10.78
N HIS A 208 -2.57 -12.48 -11.96
CA HIS A 208 -3.34 -12.14 -13.14
C HIS A 208 -2.72 -12.76 -14.40
N LYS A 209 -3.48 -12.82 -15.49
CA LYS A 209 -3.02 -13.44 -16.74
C LYS A 209 -3.28 -12.56 -17.95
N ASN A 210 -2.47 -12.74 -18.99
CA ASN A 210 -2.55 -11.96 -20.24
C ASN A 210 -3.91 -12.06 -20.97
N THR A 211 -4.63 -13.16 -20.79
CA THR A 211 -5.89 -13.42 -21.49
C THR A 211 -7.15 -13.04 -20.70
N ASN A 212 -7.02 -12.56 -19.46
CA ASN A 212 -8.16 -12.34 -18.57
C ASN A 212 -8.13 -10.94 -17.95
N ARG A 213 -9.29 -10.27 -17.96
CA ARG A 213 -9.48 -8.97 -17.29
C ARG A 213 -9.65 -9.14 -15.78
N ASN A 214 -10.13 -10.30 -15.35
CA ASN A 214 -10.33 -10.61 -13.94
C ASN A 214 -8.99 -10.86 -13.25
N ALA A 215 -8.91 -10.50 -11.97
CA ALA A 215 -7.70 -10.68 -11.17
C ALA A 215 -7.98 -11.59 -9.98
N LEU A 216 -7.04 -12.49 -9.70
CA LEU A 216 -7.07 -13.33 -8.51
C LEU A 216 -6.30 -12.61 -7.41
N VAL A 217 -7.00 -12.20 -6.37
CA VAL A 217 -6.40 -11.60 -5.19
C VAL A 217 -6.17 -12.71 -4.17
N VAL A 218 -4.93 -12.84 -3.71
CA VAL A 218 -4.56 -13.67 -2.58
C VAL A 218 -4.44 -12.76 -1.36
N LYS A 219 -5.23 -13.07 -0.34
CA LYS A 219 -5.37 -12.30 0.90
C LYS A 219 -5.18 -13.20 2.11
N LEU A 220 -5.00 -12.59 3.28
CA LEU A 220 -5.04 -13.36 4.51
C LEU A 220 -6.41 -13.98 4.76
N ASN A 221 -6.38 -15.19 5.30
CA ASN A 221 -7.54 -15.85 5.81
C ASN A 221 -7.62 -15.59 7.33
N ILE A 222 -8.47 -14.66 7.72
CA ILE A 222 -8.75 -14.37 9.14
C ILE A 222 -9.96 -15.18 9.55
N ASP A 223 -9.82 -15.91 10.66
CA ASP A 223 -10.92 -16.54 11.35
C ASP A 223 -11.75 -15.44 12.03
N GLU A 224 -13.00 -15.27 11.61
CA GLU A 224 -13.88 -14.20 12.09
C GLU A 224 -14.19 -14.31 13.58
N GLU A 225 -14.20 -15.52 14.15
CA GLU A 225 -14.49 -15.73 15.57
C GLU A 225 -13.26 -15.46 16.43
N ALA A 226 -12.09 -15.95 16.00
CA ALA A 226 -10.85 -15.80 16.74
C ALA A 226 -10.15 -14.44 16.49
N GLN A 227 -10.54 -13.70 15.44
CA GLN A 227 -9.87 -12.48 14.98
C GLN A 227 -8.36 -12.69 14.76
N GLN A 228 -7.99 -13.89 14.33
CA GLN A 228 -6.62 -14.32 14.11
C GLN A 228 -6.49 -15.00 12.76
N VAL A 229 -5.27 -15.00 12.22
CA VAL A 229 -4.99 -15.69 10.96
C VAL A 229 -5.19 -17.19 11.15
N ASN A 230 -5.91 -17.82 10.23
CA ASN A 230 -6.12 -19.26 10.23
C ASN A 230 -4.77 -19.99 10.12
N GLY A 231 -4.41 -20.75 11.15
CA GLY A 231 -3.09 -21.38 11.25
C GLY A 231 -2.84 -22.49 10.21
N GLU A 232 -3.88 -23.17 9.75
CA GLU A 232 -3.77 -24.24 8.76
C GLU A 232 -3.72 -23.68 7.34
N GLN A 233 -4.60 -22.72 7.06
CA GLN A 233 -4.77 -22.08 5.74
C GLN A 233 -4.68 -20.56 5.89
N PRO A 234 -3.48 -19.99 6.06
CA PRO A 234 -3.31 -18.55 6.32
C PRO A 234 -3.63 -17.66 5.11
N LEU A 235 -3.80 -18.25 3.92
CA LEU A 235 -4.08 -17.54 2.68
C LEU A 235 -5.37 -18.04 2.03
N LEU A 236 -6.16 -17.10 1.51
CA LEU A 236 -7.35 -17.33 0.72
C LEU A 236 -7.22 -16.63 -0.64
N GLY A 237 -7.62 -17.29 -1.72
CA GLY A 237 -7.69 -16.68 -3.04
C GLY A 237 -9.12 -16.42 -3.47
N GLU A 238 -9.37 -15.24 -4.01
CA GLU A 238 -10.66 -14.78 -4.47
C GLU A 238 -10.52 -14.02 -5.80
N TRP A 239 -11.34 -14.39 -6.78
CA TRP A 239 -11.43 -13.69 -8.04
C TRP A 239 -12.22 -12.40 -7.88
N ILE A 240 -11.71 -11.32 -8.48
CA ILE A 240 -12.44 -10.08 -8.68
C ILE A 240 -12.79 -10.00 -10.16
N MET A 241 -14.09 -10.09 -10.46
CA MET A 241 -14.58 -10.24 -11.82
C MET A 241 -14.80 -8.87 -12.48
N PHE A 242 -13.72 -8.21 -12.88
CA PHE A 242 -13.76 -6.88 -13.53
C PHE A 242 -14.55 -6.83 -14.84
N GLU A 243 -14.82 -7.97 -15.47
CA GLU A 243 -15.68 -8.03 -16.66
C GLU A 243 -17.18 -7.96 -16.34
N LYS A 244 -17.57 -8.17 -15.08
CA LYS A 244 -18.97 -8.21 -14.64
C LYS A 244 -19.33 -6.93 -13.90
N ALA A 245 -20.57 -6.47 -14.08
CA ALA A 245 -21.08 -5.30 -13.37
C ALA A 245 -20.93 -5.47 -11.85
N LYS A 246 -20.50 -4.41 -11.15
CA LYS A 246 -20.23 -4.40 -9.70
C LYS A 246 -19.01 -5.19 -9.26
N ASN A 247 -18.18 -5.67 -10.20
CA ASN A 247 -16.92 -6.35 -9.92
C ASN A 247 -17.08 -7.45 -8.85
N PRO A 248 -18.05 -8.39 -9.02
CA PRO A 248 -18.40 -9.35 -7.99
C PRO A 248 -17.20 -10.22 -7.65
N ARG A 249 -17.10 -10.56 -6.37
CA ARG A 249 -16.07 -11.46 -5.89
C ARG A 249 -16.53 -12.90 -5.99
N GLN A 250 -15.63 -13.79 -6.42
CA GLN A 250 -15.92 -15.21 -6.60
C GLN A 250 -14.80 -16.05 -5.97
N PRO A 251 -15.13 -17.03 -5.12
CA PRO A 251 -14.12 -17.96 -4.63
C PRO A 251 -13.54 -18.75 -5.80
N MET A 252 -12.26 -19.12 -5.72
CA MET A 252 -11.71 -20.06 -6.69
C MET A 252 -12.48 -21.37 -6.68
N SER A 253 -12.73 -21.93 -7.86
CA SER A 253 -13.32 -23.26 -8.01
C SER A 253 -12.39 -24.35 -7.47
N VAL A 254 -12.95 -25.52 -7.17
CA VAL A 254 -12.18 -26.68 -6.69
C VAL A 254 -11.10 -27.08 -7.70
N ILE A 255 -11.40 -27.01 -9.00
CA ILE A 255 -10.45 -27.34 -10.07
C ILE A 255 -9.28 -26.35 -10.05
N GLU A 256 -9.55 -25.06 -9.97
CA GLU A 256 -8.51 -24.01 -9.94
C GLU A 256 -7.58 -24.15 -8.74
N ARG A 257 -8.14 -24.42 -7.55
CA ARG A 257 -7.38 -24.66 -6.30
C ARG A 257 -6.46 -25.87 -6.38
N ASN A 258 -6.87 -26.90 -7.12
CA ASN A 258 -6.15 -28.16 -7.21
C ASN A 258 -5.24 -28.26 -8.45
N THR A 259 -5.25 -27.25 -9.32
CA THR A 259 -4.47 -27.26 -10.58
C THR A 259 -3.57 -26.03 -10.67
N THR A 260 -4.02 -24.97 -11.34
CA THR A 260 -3.20 -23.79 -11.69
C THR A 260 -2.88 -22.92 -10.47
N TYR A 261 -3.78 -22.78 -9.51
CA TYR A 261 -3.60 -21.85 -8.39
C TYR A 261 -3.41 -22.59 -7.08
N GLN A 262 -2.79 -23.77 -7.13
CA GLN A 262 -2.48 -24.53 -5.93
C GLN A 262 -1.35 -23.86 -5.15
N TRP A 263 -1.49 -23.77 -3.83
CA TRP A 263 -0.39 -23.51 -2.92
C TRP A 263 -0.44 -24.42 -1.70
N LYS A 264 0.72 -24.59 -1.06
CA LYS A 264 0.86 -25.27 0.23
C LYS A 264 1.44 -24.31 1.24
N THR A 265 0.96 -24.41 2.47
CA THR A 265 1.39 -23.58 3.59
C THR A 265 1.94 -24.44 4.71
N LYS A 266 3.01 -23.96 5.36
CA LYS A 266 3.59 -24.59 6.55
C LYS A 266 4.01 -23.52 7.53
N MET A 267 3.51 -23.58 8.76
CA MET A 267 3.94 -22.67 9.81
C MET A 267 5.41 -22.93 10.17
N LEU A 268 6.23 -21.87 10.16
CA LEU A 268 7.64 -21.91 10.57
C LEU A 268 7.84 -21.43 12.01
N GLY A 269 6.90 -20.62 12.54
CA GLY A 269 6.90 -20.09 13.91
C GLY A 269 6.64 -18.58 13.94
N GLN A 270 6.22 -18.05 15.09
CA GLN A 270 6.05 -16.61 15.37
C GLN A 270 5.34 -15.77 14.28
N GLY A 271 4.27 -16.32 13.67
CA GLY A 271 3.54 -15.63 12.61
C GLY A 271 4.26 -15.60 11.25
N VAL A 272 5.13 -16.58 11.00
CA VAL A 272 5.78 -16.79 9.71
C VAL A 272 5.32 -18.13 9.12
N TYR A 273 4.90 -18.11 7.87
CA TYR A 273 4.48 -19.29 7.11
C TYR A 273 5.31 -19.43 5.85
N ALA A 274 5.84 -20.62 5.60
CA ALA A 274 6.34 -20.99 4.28
C ALA A 274 5.15 -21.21 3.34
N VAL A 275 5.23 -20.65 2.13
CA VAL A 275 4.22 -20.76 1.08
C VAL A 275 4.89 -21.25 -0.19
N GLU A 276 4.40 -22.35 -0.75
CA GLU A 276 4.88 -22.91 -2.01
C GLU A 276 3.76 -22.91 -3.05
N PHE A 277 3.94 -22.19 -4.15
CA PHE A 277 2.96 -22.14 -5.23
C PHE A 277 3.27 -23.23 -6.26
N GLY A 278 2.28 -24.04 -6.62
CA GLY A 278 2.43 -25.15 -7.57
C GLY A 278 2.90 -24.70 -8.97
N ILE A 279 2.57 -23.47 -9.37
CA ILE A 279 3.04 -22.84 -10.61
C ILE A 279 4.54 -22.49 -10.61
N LEU A 280 5.17 -22.42 -9.44
CA LEU A 280 6.56 -22.07 -9.26
C LEU A 280 7.28 -23.19 -8.49
N LYS A 281 7.30 -24.40 -9.08
CA LYS A 281 7.88 -25.59 -8.46
C LYS A 281 9.32 -25.34 -7.97
N GLY A 282 9.59 -25.77 -6.73
CA GLY A 282 10.90 -25.62 -6.10
C GLY A 282 11.19 -24.23 -5.54
N ARG A 283 10.26 -23.28 -5.63
CA ARG A 283 10.35 -21.98 -4.97
C ARG A 283 9.52 -21.96 -3.70
N SER A 284 10.12 -21.46 -2.63
CA SER A 284 9.46 -21.22 -1.36
C SER A 284 9.43 -19.72 -1.07
N PHE A 285 8.29 -19.26 -0.59
CA PHE A 285 8.05 -17.89 -0.16
C PHE A 285 7.74 -17.89 1.33
N GLN A 286 7.89 -16.75 1.98
CA GLN A 286 7.61 -16.55 3.39
C GLN A 286 6.54 -15.48 3.56
N LEU A 287 5.36 -15.89 4.00
CA LEU A 287 4.37 -14.96 4.52
C LEU A 287 4.77 -14.56 5.94
N ARG A 288 4.93 -13.27 6.19
CA ARG A 288 5.27 -12.72 7.51
C ARG A 288 4.12 -11.88 8.01
N LEU A 289 3.81 -11.97 9.30
CA LEU A 289 2.73 -11.21 9.94
C LEU A 289 3.23 -10.05 10.83
N GLN A 290 4.54 -9.99 11.14
CA GLN A 290 5.09 -9.08 12.17
C GLN A 290 5.22 -7.61 11.73
N ALA A 291 5.41 -7.33 10.44
CA ALA A 291 5.57 -5.98 9.88
C ALA A 291 4.46 -5.62 8.87
N GLY A 292 3.34 -6.34 8.94
CA GLY A 292 2.25 -6.34 7.97
C GLY A 292 2.23 -7.60 7.11
N TYR A 293 1.25 -7.69 6.21
CA TYR A 293 0.86 -8.94 5.53
C TYR A 293 1.55 -9.11 4.18
N PHE A 294 2.82 -9.50 4.22
CA PHE A 294 3.64 -9.53 3.01
C PHE A 294 4.25 -10.89 2.75
N LEU A 295 4.23 -11.25 1.47
CA LEU A 295 4.91 -12.41 0.94
C LEU A 295 6.33 -12.00 0.55
N HIS A 296 7.34 -12.64 1.12
CA HIS A 296 8.74 -12.44 0.77
C HIS A 296 9.31 -13.66 0.05
N GLY A 297 10.24 -13.45 -0.87
CA GLY A 297 10.92 -14.53 -1.55
C GLY A 297 12.26 -14.10 -2.14
N THR A 298 12.89 -15.02 -2.85
CA THR A 298 14.03 -14.70 -3.71
C THR A 298 13.52 -14.36 -5.10
N VAL A 299 13.77 -13.13 -5.56
CA VAL A 299 13.40 -12.64 -6.88
C VAL A 299 14.67 -12.15 -7.57
N ASN A 300 14.96 -12.67 -8.76
CA ASN A 300 16.14 -12.31 -9.53
C ASN A 300 17.46 -12.45 -8.72
N GLY A 301 17.57 -13.52 -7.93
CA GLY A 301 18.73 -13.78 -7.06
C GLY A 301 18.80 -12.92 -5.77
N LYS A 302 17.94 -11.91 -5.60
CA LYS A 302 17.90 -11.09 -4.38
C LYS A 302 16.97 -11.72 -3.33
N PRO A 303 17.52 -12.21 -2.20
CA PRO A 303 16.70 -12.77 -1.14
C PRO A 303 15.89 -11.68 -0.44
N ASN A 304 14.86 -12.09 0.31
CA ASN A 304 14.06 -11.23 1.17
C ASN A 304 13.25 -10.12 0.43
N THR A 305 13.05 -10.27 -0.88
CA THR A 305 12.29 -9.30 -1.69
C THR A 305 10.80 -9.48 -1.44
N MET A 306 10.07 -8.39 -1.15
CA MET A 306 8.61 -8.41 -1.06
C MET A 306 8.02 -8.68 -2.45
N VAL A 307 7.18 -9.69 -2.56
CA VAL A 307 6.53 -10.13 -3.80
C VAL A 307 5.17 -9.46 -3.90
N LYS A 308 4.95 -8.71 -4.98
CA LYS A 308 3.71 -7.96 -5.22
C LYS A 308 2.73 -8.73 -6.09
N ARG A 309 3.24 -9.34 -7.17
CA ARG A 309 2.39 -9.87 -8.23
C ARG A 309 3.03 -11.04 -8.98
N PHE A 310 2.19 -11.98 -9.42
CA PHE A 310 2.53 -12.94 -10.46
C PHE A 310 1.74 -12.62 -11.74
N TYR A 311 2.46 -12.39 -12.84
CA TYR A 311 1.84 -12.27 -14.16
C TYR A 311 2.03 -13.56 -14.96
N LEU A 312 0.92 -14.20 -15.29
CA LEU A 312 0.90 -15.45 -16.03
C LEU A 312 0.70 -15.17 -17.53
N THR A 313 1.62 -15.65 -18.35
CA THR A 313 1.49 -15.62 -19.81
C THR A 313 1.09 -17.01 -20.29
N PHE A 314 -0.09 -17.08 -20.92
CA PHE A 314 -0.56 -18.28 -21.60
C PHE A 314 -0.35 -18.14 -23.10
N ALA A 315 0.09 -19.23 -23.73
CA ALA A 315 0.14 -19.33 -25.19
C ALA A 315 -1.28 -19.33 -25.78
N PRO A 316 -1.47 -18.74 -26.98
CA PRO A 316 -2.72 -18.87 -27.72
C PRO A 316 -3.05 -20.35 -27.94
N SER A 317 -4.29 -20.75 -27.62
CA SER A 317 -4.77 -22.12 -27.78
C SER A 317 -5.98 -22.13 -28.69
N VAL A 318 -5.96 -23.03 -29.68
CA VAL A 318 -7.06 -23.23 -30.64
C VAL A 318 -8.20 -24.05 -30.01
N MET A 319 -7.96 -24.75 -28.89
CA MET A 319 -8.87 -25.72 -28.25
C MET A 319 -9.31 -25.30 -26.82
N GLY A 320 -9.17 -24.02 -26.46
CA GLY A 320 -9.81 -23.44 -25.27
C GLY A 320 -9.06 -23.51 -23.94
N LEU A 321 -7.94 -24.25 -23.85
CA LEU A 321 -7.03 -24.21 -22.69
C LEU A 321 -5.64 -23.79 -23.16
N GLY A 322 -5.27 -22.55 -22.87
CA GLY A 322 -3.91 -22.04 -23.08
C GLY A 322 -2.91 -22.81 -22.21
N GLN A 323 -1.74 -23.13 -22.76
CA GLN A 323 -0.63 -23.66 -21.96
C GLN A 323 0.08 -22.47 -21.28
N LEU A 324 0.34 -22.58 -19.97
CA LEU A 324 1.13 -21.60 -19.24
C LEU A 324 2.58 -21.68 -19.73
N THR A 325 3.12 -20.60 -20.27
CA THR A 325 4.49 -20.57 -20.81
C THR A 325 5.46 -19.78 -19.95
N LYS A 326 4.97 -18.75 -19.26
CA LYS A 326 5.82 -17.84 -18.50
C LYS A 326 5.08 -17.30 -17.28
N VAL A 327 5.80 -17.18 -16.17
CA VAL A 327 5.39 -16.49 -14.95
C VAL A 327 6.38 -15.38 -14.67
N ASP A 328 5.94 -14.12 -14.73
CA ASP A 328 6.75 -13.01 -14.23
C ASP A 328 6.45 -12.82 -12.74
N VAL A 329 7.48 -13.04 -11.92
CA VAL A 329 7.46 -12.77 -10.48
C VAL A 329 7.90 -11.34 -10.27
N VAL A 330 6.94 -10.47 -9.92
CA VAL A 330 7.16 -9.04 -9.72
C VAL A 330 7.30 -8.77 -8.23
N GLY A 331 8.52 -8.44 -7.83
CA GLY A 331 8.85 -7.95 -6.50
C GLY A 331 8.80 -6.42 -6.41
N GLU A 332 9.03 -5.89 -5.22
CA GLU A 332 9.08 -4.45 -4.95
C GLU A 332 10.17 -3.74 -5.75
N THR A 333 11.35 -4.35 -5.83
CA THR A 333 12.56 -3.77 -6.45
C THR A 333 13.01 -4.50 -7.71
N GLU A 334 12.56 -5.74 -7.92
CA GLU A 334 13.04 -6.63 -8.97
C GLU A 334 11.90 -7.35 -9.66
N THR A 335 12.09 -7.74 -10.91
CA THR A 335 11.18 -8.66 -11.62
C THR A 335 11.99 -9.80 -12.22
N GLU A 336 11.46 -11.01 -12.11
CA GLU A 336 12.07 -12.21 -12.67
C GLU A 336 11.08 -12.97 -13.53
N SER A 337 11.49 -13.32 -14.75
CA SER A 337 10.69 -14.17 -15.65
C SER A 337 11.08 -15.64 -15.50
N VAL A 338 10.11 -16.47 -15.15
CA VAL A 338 10.25 -17.93 -15.04
C VAL A 338 9.52 -18.59 -16.19
N PHE A 339 10.24 -19.27 -17.07
CA PHE A 339 9.64 -20.01 -18.18
C PHE A 339 9.20 -21.40 -17.71
N VAL A 340 7.92 -21.70 -17.89
CA VAL A 340 7.32 -22.97 -17.52
C VAL A 340 7.42 -23.89 -18.74
N ARG A 341 8.14 -25.00 -18.60
CA ARG A 341 8.29 -26.03 -19.63
C ARG A 341 7.15 -27.03 -19.56
#